data_AF-A0A3C0L7Q4-F1
#
_entry.id   AF-A0A3C0L7Q4-F1
#
_cell.length_a   1.000
_cell.length_b   1.000
_cell.length_c   1.000
_cell.angle_alpha   90.00
_cell.angle_beta   90.00
_cell.angle_gamma   90.00
#
_symmetry.space_group_name_H-M   'P 1'
#
loop_
_entity.id
_entity.type
_entity.pdbx_description
1 polymer ?
#
loop_
_entity_poly.entity_id
_entity_poly.type
_entity_poly.pdbx_seq_one_letter_code
_entity_poly.pdbx_strand_id
1 'polypeptide(L)' 'MIANVGSDGEGDGIIETFNEDGVISISMWCGIDSGGSIFTYNNRGDLRVAIGWETEGKHGVVNVYDKYGENRASYFHYKP' A
#
# COMPACT_ATOMS: atom_id res chain seq x y z
N MET A 1 9.19 15.79 -8.63
CA MET A 1 9.67 14.40 -8.70
C MET A 1 8.45 13.54 -8.94
N ILE A 2 8.42 12.74 -10.00
CA ILE A 2 7.21 11.97 -10.38
C ILE A 2 7.21 10.55 -9.80
N ALA A 3 8.39 10.04 -9.44
CA ALA A 3 8.54 8.73 -8.84
C ALA A 3 9.84 8.61 -8.01
N ASN A 4 9.78 7.76 -6.99
CA ASN A 4 10.92 7.21 -6.25
C ASN A 4 11.05 5.72 -6.57
N VAL A 5 12.27 5.23 -6.75
CA VAL A 5 12.58 3.81 -6.89
C VAL A 5 13.89 3.54 -6.14
N GLY A 6 13.88 2.61 -5.20
CA GLY A 6 15.08 2.30 -4.42
C GLY A 6 14.82 1.29 -3.32
N SER A 7 15.57 1.42 -2.24
CA SER A 7 15.37 0.69 -1.00
C SER A 7 15.38 1.66 0.18
N ASP A 8 14.71 1.30 1.27
CA ASP A 8 14.78 2.05 2.52
C ASP A 8 16.08 1.73 3.31
N GLY A 9 16.15 2.24 4.55
CA GLY A 9 17.31 2.03 5.43
C GLY A 9 17.52 0.58 5.88
N GLU A 10 16.50 -0.27 5.77
CA GLU A 10 16.54 -1.70 6.11
C GLU A 10 16.81 -2.56 4.86
N GLY A 11 16.80 -1.95 3.67
CA GLY A 11 17.02 -2.62 2.40
C GLY A 11 15.72 -3.03 1.69
N ASP A 12 14.57 -2.69 2.28
CA ASP A 12 13.26 -3.03 1.74
C ASP A 12 12.99 -2.22 0.47
N GLY A 13 12.59 -2.91 -0.59
CA GLY A 13 12.39 -2.28 -1.89
C GLY A 13 11.18 -1.34 -1.88
N ILE A 14 11.35 -0.13 -2.40
CA ILE A 14 10.31 0.89 -2.44
C ILE A 14 10.13 1.46 -3.86
N ILE A 15 8.86 1.59 -4.28
CA ILE A 15 8.47 2.38 -5.46
C ILE A 15 7.33 3.29 -5.05
N GLU A 16 7.47 4.59 -5.27
CA GLU A 16 6.42 5.57 -5.01
C GLU A 16 6.19 6.44 -6.22
N THR A 17 4.96 6.88 -6.45
CA THR A 17 4.64 7.92 -7.44
C THR A 17 3.89 9.06 -6.78
N PHE A 18 4.04 10.25 -7.36
CA PHE A 18 3.46 11.48 -6.83
C PHE A 18 2.66 12.20 -7.92
N ASN A 19 1.58 12.86 -7.53
CA ASN A 19 0.85 13.76 -8.42
C ASN A 19 1.61 15.08 -8.62
N GLU A 20 1.03 16.01 -9.39
CA GLU A 20 1.65 17.31 -9.66
C GLU A 20 1.90 18.16 -8.40
N ASP A 21 1.07 17.98 -7.37
CA ASP A 21 1.17 18.66 -6.08
C ASP A 21 2.19 18.00 -5.13
N GLY A 22 2.83 16.91 -5.55
CA GLY A 22 3.78 16.15 -4.73
C GLY A 22 3.11 15.23 -3.71
N VAL A 23 1.80 14.99 -3.83
CA VAL A 23 1.06 14.04 -2.98
C VAL A 23 1.22 12.63 -3.53
N ILE A 24 1.48 11.67 -2.63
CA ILE A 24 1.64 10.27 -3.02
C ILE A 24 0.37 9.74 -3.70
N SER A 25 0.56 9.02 -4.81
CA SER A 25 -0.52 8.42 -5.62
C SER A 25 -0.50 6.90 -5.53
N ILE A 26 0.68 6.29 -5.60
CA ILE A 26 0.88 4.85 -5.45
C ILE A 26 2.13 4.63 -4.62
N SER A 27 2.11 3.66 -3.71
CA SER A 27 3.30 3.13 -3.05
C SER A 27 3.33 1.61 -3.19
N MET A 28 4.51 1.05 -3.41
CA MET A 28 4.76 -0.38 -3.42
C MET A 28 5.97 -0.65 -2.54
N TRP A 29 5.83 -1.61 -1.64
CA TRP A 29 6.87 -1.99 -0.69
C TRP A 29 7.13 -3.48 -0.78
N CYS A 30 8.38 -3.89 -0.62
CA CYS A 30 8.77 -5.28 -0.47
C CYS A 30 9.69 -5.40 0.73
N GLY A 31 9.12 -5.83 1.86
CA GLY A 31 9.86 -6.00 3.10
C GLY A 31 10.12 -7.44 3.47
N ILE A 32 11.26 -7.71 4.11
CA ILE A 32 11.73 -9.07 4.41
C ILE A 32 10.75 -9.85 5.31
N ASP A 33 10.20 -9.18 6.34
CA ASP A 33 9.33 -9.81 7.34
C ASP A 33 7.84 -9.67 7.03
N SER A 34 7.56 -8.77 6.11
CA SER A 34 6.24 -8.24 5.88
C SER A 34 5.74 -8.79 4.53
N GLY A 35 6.54 -8.72 3.47
CA GLY A 35 6.24 -9.23 2.13
C GLY A 35 6.07 -8.10 1.11
N GLY A 36 5.39 -8.37 -0.01
CA GLY A 36 5.05 -7.37 -1.04
C GLY A 36 3.68 -6.69 -0.83
N SER A 37 3.63 -5.36 -0.75
CA SER A 37 2.40 -4.59 -0.57
C SER A 37 2.27 -3.46 -1.59
N ILE A 38 1.02 -3.10 -1.91
CA ILE A 38 0.66 -2.05 -2.86
C ILE A 38 -0.43 -1.19 -2.23
N PHE A 39 -0.21 0.12 -2.22
CA PHE A 39 -1.12 1.13 -1.71
C PHE A 39 -1.45 2.12 -2.81
N THR A 40 -2.72 2.48 -2.97
CA THR A 40 -3.16 3.55 -3.88
C THR A 40 -3.89 4.63 -3.11
N TYR A 41 -3.71 5.86 -3.54
CA TYR A 41 -4.22 7.05 -2.86
C TYR A 41 -5.01 7.90 -3.85
N ASN A 42 -5.93 8.71 -3.33
CA ASN A 42 -6.54 9.77 -4.14
C ASN A 42 -5.61 10.99 -4.22
N ASN A 43 -6.04 12.03 -4.93
CA ASN A 43 -5.26 13.27 -5.09
C ASN A 43 -5.05 14.08 -3.81
N ARG A 44 -5.69 13.70 -2.69
CA ARG A 44 -5.52 14.32 -1.37
C ARG A 44 -4.62 13.49 -0.45
N GLY A 45 -4.17 12.32 -0.90
CA GLY A 45 -3.37 11.40 -0.10
C GLY A 45 -4.21 10.46 0.78
N ASP A 46 -5.53 10.41 0.58
CA ASP A 46 -6.39 9.46 1.30
C ASP A 46 -6.26 8.07 0.65
N LEU A 47 -5.98 7.04 1.46
CA LEU A 47 -5.82 5.65 1.00
C LEU A 47 -7.11 5.12 0.36
N ARG A 48 -7.01 4.45 -0.80
CA ARG A 48 -8.11 3.89 -1.60
C ARG A 48 -8.08 2.38 -1.66
N VAL A 49 -6.91 1.81 -1.93
CA VAL A 49 -6.73 0.36 -1.96
C VAL A 49 -5.43 0.04 -1.26
N ALA A 50 -5.45 -1.00 -0.43
CA ALA A 50 -4.26 -1.64 0.11
C ALA A 50 -4.29 -3.13 -0.19
N ILE A 51 -3.25 -3.63 -0.85
CA ILE A 51 -3.03 -5.04 -1.14
C ILE A 51 -1.78 -5.46 -0.39
N GLY A 52 -1.82 -6.55 0.35
CA GLY A 52 -0.67 -7.04 1.10
C GLY A 52 -1.05 -8.20 2.00
N TRP A 53 -0.48 -8.22 3.20
CA TRP A 53 -0.81 -9.17 4.25
C TRP A 53 -1.43 -8.43 5.43
N GLU A 54 -2.26 -9.13 6.17
CA GLU A 54 -2.79 -8.68 7.45
C GLU A 54 -1.98 -9.33 8.60
N THR A 55 -1.75 -8.58 9.68
CA THR A 55 -0.90 -8.95 10.82
C THR A 55 -1.49 -10.03 11.74
N GLU A 56 -2.81 -10.02 11.95
CA GLU A 56 -3.59 -10.99 12.73
C GLU A 56 -4.04 -12.20 11.88
N GLY A 57 -3.08 -13.03 11.47
CA GLY A 57 -3.37 -14.31 10.83
C GLY A 57 -2.53 -14.61 9.60
N LYS A 58 -1.74 -13.65 9.11
CA LYS A 58 -0.87 -13.80 7.93
C LYS A 58 -1.63 -14.27 6.70
N HIS A 59 -2.71 -13.56 6.38
CA HIS A 59 -3.51 -13.79 5.18
C HIS A 59 -3.27 -12.70 4.16
N GLY A 60 -3.27 -13.06 2.88
CA GLY A 60 -3.31 -12.06 1.81
C GLY A 60 -4.60 -11.27 1.95
N VAL A 61 -4.54 -9.94 1.82
CA VAL A 61 -5.71 -9.07 1.97
C VAL A 61 -5.77 -8.03 0.86
N VAL A 62 -6.98 -7.74 0.41
CA VAL A 62 -7.32 -6.53 -0.35
C VAL A 62 -8.29 -5.70 0.47
N ASN A 63 -7.88 -4.51 0.85
CA ASN A 63 -8.71 -3.52 1.52
C ASN A 63 -9.12 -2.44 0.52
N VAL A 64 -10.41 -2.15 0.42
CA VAL A 64 -10.97 -1.07 -0.40
C VAL A 64 -11.63 -0.05 0.50
N TYR A 65 -11.11 1.17 0.49
CA TYR A 65 -11.54 2.26 1.36
C TYR A 65 -12.60 3.12 0.68
N ASP A 66 -13.46 3.75 1.49
CA ASP A 66 -14.38 4.78 1.01
C ASP A 66 -13.63 6.02 0.47
N LYS A 67 -14.38 7.01 -0.02
CA LYS A 67 -13.78 8.22 -0.61
C LYS A 67 -13.08 9.15 0.41
N TYR A 68 -13.11 8.85 1.70
CA TYR A 68 -12.48 9.62 2.76
C TYR A 68 -11.32 8.86 3.41
N GLY A 69 -11.23 7.54 3.20
CA GLY A 69 -10.15 6.70 3.73
C GLY A 69 -10.46 6.17 5.12
N GLU A 70 -11.70 6.33 5.57
CA GLU A 70 -12.10 6.08 6.95
C GLU A 70 -12.65 4.66 7.13
N ASN A 71 -13.57 4.26 6.24
CA ASN A 71 -14.17 2.93 6.26
C ASN A 71 -13.58 2.06 5.17
N ARG A 72 -13.53 0.74 5.40
CA ARG A 72 -13.05 -0.22 4.40
C ARG A 72 -13.89 -1.49 4.32
N ALA A 73 -13.94 -2.07 3.12
CA ALA A 73 -14.26 -3.47 2.91
C ALA A 73 -12.96 -4.28 2.76
N SER A 74 -12.89 -5.47 3.35
CA SER A 74 -11.71 -6.32 3.35
C SER A 74 -12.02 -7.68 2.70
N TYR A 75 -11.15 -8.11 1.80
CA TYR A 75 -11.22 -9.41 1.10
C TYR A 75 -9.97 -10.20 1.43
N PHE A 76 -10.13 -11.38 2.04
CA PHE A 76 -9.00 -12.16 2.54
C PHE A 76 -8.78 -13.41 1.70
N HIS A 77 -7.52 -13.75 1.47
CA HIS A 77 -7.09 -15.05 0.99
C HIS A 77 -6.55 -15.85 2.17
N TYR A 78 -7.36 -16.82 2.61
CA TYR A 78 -7.00 -17.78 3.64
C TYR A 78 -6.51 -19.08 3.00
N LYS A 79 -5.41 -19.64 3.52
CA LYS A 79 -5.05 -21.03 3.25
C LYS A 79 -5.40 -21.85 4.50
N PRO A 80 -6.32 -22.83 4.40
CA PRO A 80 -6.68 -23.69 5.51
C PRO A 80 -5.55 -24.61 5.97
#